data_AF-A0A1E5IMX0-F1
#
_entry.id   AF-A0A1E5IMX0-F1
#
_cell.length_a   1.000
_cell.length_b   1.000
_cell.length_c   1.000
_cell.angle_alpha   90.00
_cell.angle_beta   90.00
_cell.angle_gamma   90.00
#
_symmetry.space_group_name_H-M   'P 1'
#
loop_
_entity.id
_entity.type
_entity.pdbx_description
1 polymer ?
#
loop_
_entity_poly.entity_id
_entity_poly.type
_entity_poly.pdbx_seq_one_letter_code
_entity_poly.pdbx_strand_id
1 'polypeptide(L)'
;MDAFVGPTELDFDMAKWLKEYNISFKIIANKCDKVSKNVPEDEIRSKAAECFGTDKSNVFTVSAKKRSGFSKLKTDILKFFSS
;
A
#
# COMPACT_ATOMS: atom_id res chain seq x y z
N MET A 1 -0.06 -1.91 -5.80
CA MET A 1 0.47 -0.86 -6.70
C MET A 1 2.00 -0.81 -6.69
N ASP A 2 2.58 -0.25 -7.74
CA ASP A 2 4.01 0.09 -7.82
C ASP A 2 4.25 1.50 -7.28
N ALA A 3 5.09 1.66 -6.26
CA ALA A 3 5.36 2.96 -5.63
C ALA A 3 6.14 3.93 -6.51
N PHE A 4 6.90 3.42 -7.49
CA PHE A 4 7.70 4.25 -8.38
C PHE A 4 6.87 4.81 -9.54
N VAL A 5 5.95 4.01 -10.05
CA VAL A 5 5.06 4.40 -11.16
C VAL A 5 3.80 5.11 -10.66
N GLY A 6 3.31 4.72 -9.48
CA GLY A 6 2.00 5.11 -8.98
C GLY A 6 0.92 4.07 -9.33
N PRO A 7 -0.30 4.25 -8.81
CA PRO A 7 -1.44 3.42 -9.15
C PRO A 7 -1.88 3.64 -10.60
N THR A 8 -2.40 2.59 -11.23
CA THR A 8 -2.93 2.57 -12.59
C THR A 8 -4.46 2.46 -12.59
N GLU A 9 -5.10 2.67 -13.73
CA GLU A 9 -6.55 2.46 -13.90
C GLU A 9 -6.99 1.05 -13.45
N LEU A 10 -6.20 0.02 -13.77
CA LEU A 10 -6.49 -1.35 -13.33
C LEU A 10 -6.41 -1.53 -11.79
N ASP A 11 -5.53 -0.79 -11.10
CA ASP A 11 -5.51 -0.79 -9.63
C ASP A 11 -6.80 -0.14 -9.08
N PHE A 12 -7.29 0.93 -9.70
CA PHE A 12 -8.52 1.61 -9.30
C PHE A 12 -9.76 0.75 -9.55
N ASP A 13 -9.85 0.09 -10.71
CA ASP A 13 -10.94 -0.83 -11.03
C ASP A 13 -11.00 -2.00 -10.05
N MET A 14 -9.84 -2.58 -9.71
CA MET A 14 -9.75 -3.63 -8.71
C MET A 14 -10.20 -3.13 -7.33
N ALA A 15 -9.74 -1.95 -6.90
CA ALA A 15 -10.13 -1.38 -5.62
C ALA A 15 -11.64 -1.07 -5.57
N LYS A 16 -12.22 -0.57 -6.67
CA LYS A 16 -13.65 -0.33 -6.79
C LYS A 16 -14.44 -1.63 -6.66
N TRP A 17 -14.05 -2.67 -7.41
CA TRP A 17 -14.67 -3.99 -7.32
C TRP A 17 -14.63 -4.54 -5.89
N LEU A 18 -13.48 -4.50 -5.21
CA LEU A 18 -13.37 -4.95 -3.83
C LEU A 18 -14.31 -4.19 -2.88
N LYS A 19 -14.46 -2.86 -3.05
CA LYS A 19 -15.38 -2.04 -2.27
C LYS A 19 -16.84 -2.39 -2.52
N GLU A 20 -17.24 -2.59 -3.77
CA GLU A 20 -18.62 -2.96 -4.14
C GLU A 20 -19.07 -4.27 -3.49
N TYR A 21 -18.15 -5.22 -3.33
CA TYR A 21 -18.40 -6.50 -2.68
C TYR A 21 -18.12 -6.50 -1.16
N ASN A 22 -17.87 -5.34 -0.56
CA ASN A 22 -17.53 -5.20 0.87
C ASN A 22 -16.34 -6.07 1.31
N ILE A 23 -15.37 -6.26 0.42
CA ILE A 23 -14.15 -7.01 0.72
C ILE A 23 -13.13 -6.06 1.32
N SER A 24 -12.73 -6.31 2.57
CA SER A 24 -11.67 -5.55 3.23
C SER A 24 -10.30 -5.81 2.59
N PHE A 25 -9.58 -4.74 2.25
CA PHE A 25 -8.25 -4.83 1.67
C PHE A 25 -7.30 -3.74 2.18
N LYS A 26 -6.01 -3.96 1.98
CA LYS A 26 -4.92 -3.03 2.29
C LYS A 26 -4.09 -2.77 1.04
N ILE A 27 -3.50 -1.58 0.96
CA ILE A 27 -2.65 -1.19 -0.17
C ILE A 27 -1.19 -1.47 0.17
N ILE A 28 -0.53 -2.26 -0.67
CA ILE A 28 0.91 -2.46 -0.63
C ILE A 28 1.54 -1.68 -1.79
N ALA A 29 2.27 -0.62 -1.46
CA ALA A 29 3.10 0.15 -2.36
C ALA A 29 4.51 -0.49 -2.38
N ASN A 30 4.77 -1.34 -3.38
CA ASN A 30 6.05 -2.04 -3.52
C ASN A 30 7.06 -1.23 -4.34
N LYS A 31 8.33 -1.63 -4.32
CA LYS A 31 9.46 -1.00 -5.04
C LYS A 31 9.80 0.41 -4.54
N CYS A 32 9.56 0.69 -3.26
CA CYS A 32 9.92 1.97 -2.64
C CYS A 32 11.43 2.30 -2.73
N ASP A 33 12.29 1.30 -2.95
CA ASP A 33 13.73 1.51 -3.21
C ASP A 33 14.04 2.26 -4.51
N LYS A 34 13.06 2.36 -5.42
CA LYS A 34 13.17 3.13 -6.66
C LYS A 34 12.66 4.56 -6.53
N VAL A 35 11.86 4.85 -5.50
CA VAL A 35 11.38 6.20 -5.22
C VAL A 35 12.55 7.06 -4.75
N SER A 36 12.55 8.35 -5.12
CA SER A 36 13.59 9.28 -4.69
C SER A 36 13.75 9.26 -3.17
N LYS A 37 14.99 9.22 -2.68
CA LYS A 37 15.30 9.25 -1.24
C LYS A 37 14.82 10.51 -0.53
N ASN A 38 14.55 11.58 -1.29
CA ASN A 38 14.04 12.83 -0.76
C ASN A 38 12.52 12.80 -0.51
N VAL A 39 11.82 11.79 -1.02
CA VAL A 39 10.38 11.61 -0.77
C VAL A 39 10.22 10.76 0.50
N PRO A 40 9.66 11.32 1.58
CA PRO A 40 9.44 10.57 2.80
C PRO A 40 8.47 9.40 2.58
N GLU A 41 8.67 8.31 3.31
CA GLU A 41 7.74 7.17 3.30
C GLU A 41 6.29 7.61 3.59
N ASP A 42 6.12 8.57 4.50
CA ASP A 42 4.82 9.08 4.88
C ASP A 42 4.10 9.80 3.73
N GLU A 43 4.84 10.45 2.83
CA GLU A 43 4.29 11.08 1.64
C GLU A 43 3.77 10.05 0.65
N ILE A 44 4.53 8.95 0.43
CA ILE A 44 4.10 7.83 -0.45
C ILE A 44 2.81 7.23 0.09
N ARG A 45 2.74 6.98 1.40
CA ARG A 45 1.56 6.41 2.06
C ARG A 45 0.36 7.35 1.99
N SER A 46 0.58 8.66 2.20
CA SER A 46 -0.49 9.67 2.14
C SER A 46 -1.07 9.79 0.74
N LYS A 47 -0.22 9.86 -0.30
CA LYS A 47 -0.66 9.91 -1.70
C LYS A 47 -1.45 8.66 -2.10
N ALA A 48 -0.97 7.47 -1.76
CA ALA A 48 -1.70 6.24 -2.05
C ALA A 48 -3.03 6.17 -1.29
N ALA A 49 -3.07 6.59 -0.02
CA ALA A 49 -4.29 6.65 0.78
C ALA A 49 -5.34 7.59 0.13
N GLU A 50 -4.91 8.75 -0.32
CA GLU A 50 -5.74 9.71 -1.08
C GLU A 50 -6.26 9.11 -2.38
N CYS A 51 -5.37 8.53 -3.21
CA CYS A 51 -5.75 7.91 -4.49
C CYS A 51 -6.82 6.82 -4.33
N PHE A 52 -6.73 5.98 -3.29
CA PHE A 52 -7.67 4.89 -3.07
C PHE A 52 -8.83 5.26 -2.14
N GLY A 53 -8.89 6.49 -1.63
CA GLY A 53 -9.90 6.92 -0.66
C GLY A 53 -9.96 5.99 0.56
N THR A 54 -8.81 5.77 1.21
CA THR A 54 -8.66 4.92 2.40
C THR A 54 -7.80 5.61 3.45
N ASP A 55 -7.76 5.07 4.67
CA ASP A 55 -6.89 5.58 5.72
C ASP A 55 -5.42 5.20 5.48
N LYS A 56 -4.49 6.10 5.85
CA LYS A 56 -3.04 5.89 5.72
C LYS A 56 -2.54 4.65 6.47
N SER A 57 -3.21 4.24 7.55
CA SER A 57 -2.93 3.01 8.31
C SER A 57 -3.16 1.74 7.49
N ASN A 58 -3.97 1.80 6.42
CA ASN A 58 -4.20 0.70 5.48
C ASN A 58 -3.18 0.65 4.33
N VAL A 59 -2.19 1.54 4.33
CA VAL A 59 -1.14 1.62 3.31
C VAL A 59 0.22 1.25 3.89
N PHE A 60 0.89 0.30 3.24
CA PHE A 60 2.23 -0.16 3.57
C PHE A 60 3.17 0.06 2.39
N THR A 61 4.37 0.55 2.71
CA THR A 61 5.49 0.73 1.78
C THR A 61 6.49 -0.40 1.98
N VAL A 62 6.83 -1.09 0.90
CA VAL A 62 7.77 -2.21 0.94
C VAL A 62 8.77 -2.13 -0.20
N SER A 63 9.94 -2.72 0.01
CA SER A 63 10.84 -3.07 -1.09
C SER A 63 11.14 -4.55 -1.03
N ALA A 64 10.56 -5.32 -1.96
CA ALA A 64 10.90 -6.72 -2.12
C ALA A 64 12.41 -6.93 -2.39
N LYS A 65 13.03 -6.02 -3.16
CA LYS A 65 14.46 -6.08 -3.50
C LYS A 65 15.37 -5.86 -2.28
N LYS A 66 15.01 -4.91 -1.41
CA LYS A 66 15.79 -4.57 -0.20
C LYS A 66 15.33 -5.31 1.04
N ARG A 67 14.25 -6.10 0.95
CA ARG A 67 13.59 -6.77 2.08
C ARG A 67 13.20 -5.81 3.20
N SER A 68 12.82 -4.58 2.87
CA SER A 68 12.38 -3.56 3.83
C SER A 68 10.85 -3.42 3.86
N GLY A 69 10.32 -2.94 4.99
CA GLY A 69 8.88 -2.75 5.21
C GLY A 69 8.11 -4.01 5.63
N PHE A 70 8.70 -5.20 5.48
CA PHE A 70 8.04 -6.48 5.80
C PHE A 70 7.75 -6.71 7.27
N SER A 71 8.55 -6.17 8.20
CA SER A 71 8.32 -6.36 9.64
C SER A 71 6.97 -5.77 10.07
N LYS A 72 6.70 -4.52 9.67
CA LYS A 72 5.43 -3.84 9.96
C LYS A 72 4.25 -4.52 9.27
N LEU A 73 4.42 -4.92 8.01
CA LEU A 73 3.40 -5.64 7.25
C LEU A 73 3.08 -7.02 7.88
N LYS A 74 4.10 -7.78 8.30
CA LYS A 74 3.91 -9.08 8.95
C LYS A 74 3.12 -8.95 10.24
N THR A 75 3.45 -7.97 11.07
CA THR A 75 2.71 -7.67 12.30
C THR A 75 1.24 -7.35 12.02
N ASP A 76 0.96 -6.57 10.99
CA ASP A 76 -0.40 -6.23 10.60
C ASP A 76 -1.19 -7.44 10.09
N ILE A 77 -0.58 -8.29 9.26
CA ILE A 77 -1.18 -9.54 8.78
C ILE A 77 -1.52 -10.46 9.96
N LEU A 78 -0.62 -10.61 10.93
CA LEU A 78 -0.87 -11.43 12.12
C LEU A 78 -2.06 -10.92 12.94
N LYS A 79 -2.19 -9.59 13.09
CA LYS A 79 -3.35 -8.97 13.75
C LYS A 79 -4.64 -9.24 12.99
N PHE A 80 -4.61 -9.16 11.66
CA PHE A 80 -5.79 -9.40 10.82
C PHE A 80 -6.38 -10.81 11.00
N PHE A 81 -5.54 -11.83 11.17
CA PHE A 81 -6.00 -13.21 11.37
C PHE A 81 -6.33 -13.56 12.82
N SER A 82 -5.94 -12.71 13.77
CA SER A 82 -6.20 -12.92 15.19
C SER A 82 -7.43 -12.15 15.70
N SER A 83 -8.11 -11.45 14.78
CA SER A 83 -9.36 -10.70 15.00
C SER A 83 -10.54 -11.51 14.51
#